data_AF-A0A1G3BV83-F1
#
_entry.id   AF-A0A1G3BV83-F1
#
_cell.length_a   1.000
_cell.length_b   1.000
_cell.length_c   1.000
_cell.angle_alpha   90.00
_cell.angle_beta   90.00
_cell.angle_gamma   90.00
#
_symmetry.space_group_name_H-M   'P 1'
#
loop_
_entity.id
_entity.type
_entity.pdbx_description
1 polymer ?
#
loop_
_entity_poly.entity_id
_entity_poly.type
_entity_poly.pdbx_seq_one_letter_code
_entity_poly.pdbx_strand_id
1 'polypeptide(L)'
;MTHKEIEKQNFVLWYGLYATEKELEMARSNNKETLNRLLKEYADEVEKINKARGFYEHIIKSKSKQTQGFDATLRINYFSNRMENTVLEKV
;
A
#
# COMPACT_ATOMS: atom_id res chain seq x y z
N MET A 1 -23.54 12.52 -12.95
CA MET A 1 -22.11 12.42 -13.27
C MET A 1 -21.94 12.78 -14.73
N THR A 2 -21.03 13.71 -15.03
CA THR A 2 -20.75 14.14 -16.40
C THR A 2 -19.88 13.11 -17.12
N HIS A 3 -19.89 13.12 -18.45
CA HIS A 3 -19.04 12.24 -19.25
C HIS A 3 -17.55 12.41 -18.91
N LYS A 4 -17.12 13.64 -18.60
CA LYS A 4 -15.73 13.94 -18.23
C LYS A 4 -15.34 13.35 -16.88
N GLU A 5 -16.25 13.38 -15.90
CA GLU A 5 -16.02 12.75 -14.59
C GLU A 5 -15.88 11.23 -14.71
N ILE A 6 -16.71 10.60 -15.56
CA ILE A 6 -16.64 9.17 -15.83
C ILE A 6 -15.32 8.81 -16.54
N GLU A 7 -14.93 9.56 -17.57
CA GLU A 7 -13.67 9.35 -18.28
C GLU A 7 -12.48 9.45 -17.32
N LYS A 8 -12.45 10.49 -16.48
CA LYS A 8 -11.44 10.67 -15.45
C LYS A 8 -11.37 9.48 -14.50
N GLN A 9 -12.51 9.05 -13.94
CA GLN A 9 -12.55 7.92 -13.01
C GLN A 9 -12.05 6.64 -13.67
N ASN A 10 -12.51 6.35 -14.88
CA ASN A 10 -12.09 5.15 -15.62
C ASN A 10 -10.59 5.17 -15.92
N PHE A 11 -10.07 6.30 -16.38
CA PHE A 11 -8.64 6.44 -16.67
C PHE A 11 -7.78 6.29 -15.42
N VAL A 12 -8.14 6.98 -14.33
CA VAL A 12 -7.38 6.94 -13.06
C VAL A 12 -7.39 5.53 -12.46
N LEU A 13 -8.54 4.85 -12.46
CA LEU A 13 -8.66 3.48 -11.98
C LEU A 13 -7.82 2.53 -12.83
N TRP A 14 -7.95 2.60 -14.16
CA TRP A 14 -7.16 1.80 -15.08
C TRP A 14 -5.66 2.04 -14.87
N TYR A 15 -5.21 3.30 -14.95
CA TYR A 15 -3.78 3.66 -14.87
C TYR A 15 -3.15 3.30 -13.52
N GLY A 16 -3.88 3.50 -12.41
CA GLY A 16 -3.33 3.35 -11.08
C GLY A 16 -3.42 1.95 -10.48
N LEU A 17 -4.45 1.17 -10.83
CA LEU A 17 -4.73 -0.11 -10.17
C LEU A 17 -4.67 -1.31 -11.13
N TYR A 18 -5.14 -1.15 -12.37
CA TYR A 18 -5.35 -2.30 -13.25
C TYR A 18 -4.30 -2.46 -14.33
N ALA A 19 -3.74 -1.36 -14.84
CA ALA A 19 -2.83 -1.37 -15.96
C ALA A 19 -1.51 -2.04 -15.59
N THR A 20 -1.22 -3.15 -16.26
CA THR A 20 0.09 -3.79 -16.24
C THR A 20 1.09 -3.00 -17.08
N GLU A 21 2.39 -3.20 -16.86
CA GLU A 21 3.44 -2.54 -17.68
C GLU A 21 3.28 -2.84 -19.17
N LYS A 22 2.93 -4.08 -19.51
CA LYS A 22 2.67 -4.49 -20.90
C LYS A 22 1.49 -3.73 -21.53
N GLU A 23 0.41 -3.53 -20.78
CA GLU A 23 -0.74 -2.77 -21.28
C GLU A 23 -0.42 -1.28 -21.42
N LEU A 24 0.41 -0.73 -20.53
CA LEU A 24 0.89 0.64 -20.65
C LEU A 24 1.79 0.81 -21.89
N GLU A 25 2.68 -0.14 -22.17
CA GLU A 25 3.51 -0.14 -23.39
C GLU A 25 2.65 -0.26 -24.65
N MET A 26 1.64 -1.14 -24.62
CA MET A 26 0.69 -1.27 -25.73
C MET A 26 -0.11 0.02 -25.93
N ALA A 27 -0.56 0.67 -24.87
CA ALA A 27 -1.27 1.95 -24.95
C ALA A 27 -0.36 3.07 -25.48
N ARG A 28 0.93 3.09 -25.11
CA ARG A 28 1.93 4.02 -25.65
C ARG A 28 2.18 3.82 -27.15
N SER A 29 1.99 2.60 -27.65
CA SER A 29 2.24 2.25 -29.05
C SER A 29 0.99 2.48 -29.92
N ASN A 30 -0.16 1.96 -29.48
CA ASN A 30 -1.39 1.92 -30.27
C ASN A 30 -2.28 3.16 -30.07
N ASN A 31 -2.24 3.76 -28.87
CA ASN A 31 -3.15 4.83 -28.45
C ASN A 31 -2.39 6.05 -27.91
N LYS A 32 -1.19 6.32 -28.46
CA LYS A 32 -0.26 7.33 -27.95
C LYS A 32 -0.91 8.71 -27.75
N GLU A 33 -1.69 9.17 -28.71
CA GLU A 33 -2.32 10.49 -28.67
C GLU A 33 -3.33 10.59 -27.53
N THR A 34 -4.27 9.65 -27.46
CA THR A 34 -5.27 9.58 -26.39
C THR A 34 -4.62 9.45 -25.03
N LEU A 35 -3.61 8.58 -24.90
CA LEU A 35 -2.88 8.41 -23.64
C LEU A 35 -2.19 9.71 -23.22
N ASN A 36 -1.52 10.41 -24.14
CA ASN A 36 -0.86 11.68 -23.84
C ASN A 36 -1.85 12.77 -23.45
N ARG A 37 -3.02 12.83 -24.10
CA ARG A 37 -4.10 13.75 -23.72
C ARG A 37 -4.54 13.49 -22.27
N LEU A 38 -4.85 12.24 -21.94
CA LEU A 38 -5.34 11.84 -20.62
C LEU A 38 -4.28 12.05 -19.53
N LEU A 39 -3.00 11.73 -19.81
CA LEU A 39 -1.89 12.00 -18.90
C LEU A 39 -1.72 13.50 -18.61
N LYS A 40 -1.93 14.35 -19.62
CA LYS A 40 -1.84 15.80 -19.47
C LYS A 40 -3.06 16.36 -18.73
N GLU A 41 -4.25 15.89 -19.08
CA GLU A 41 -5.51 16.40 -18.53
C GLU A 41 -5.74 15.99 -17.07
N TYR A 42 -5.26 14.80 -16.69
CA TYR A 42 -5.39 14.25 -15.34
C TYR A 42 -4.03 14.12 -14.64
N ALA A 43 -3.11 15.04 -14.92
CA ALA A 43 -1.72 15.01 -14.44
C ALA A 43 -1.63 14.98 -12.91
N ASP A 44 -2.48 15.73 -12.21
CA ASP A 44 -2.48 15.81 -10.75
C ASP A 44 -2.82 14.46 -10.10
N GLU A 45 -3.79 13.72 -10.66
CA GLU A 45 -4.12 12.38 -10.18
C GLU A 45 -3.01 11.39 -10.50
N VAL A 46 -2.44 11.46 -11.70
CA VAL A 46 -1.33 10.61 -12.13
C VAL A 46 -0.11 10.82 -11.24
N GLU A 47 0.20 12.06 -10.85
CA GLU A 47 1.31 12.36 -9.96
C GLU A 47 1.12 11.72 -8.58
N LYS A 48 -0.09 11.81 -8.01
CA LYS A 48 -0.43 11.16 -6.72
C LYS A 48 -0.26 9.65 -6.79
N ILE A 49 -0.73 9.03 -7.87
CA ILE A 49 -0.57 7.59 -8.12
C ILE A 49 0.91 7.22 -8.20
N ASN A 50 1.70 7.96 -8.98
CA ASN A 50 3.12 7.68 -9.15
C ASN A 50 3.90 7.81 -7.82
N LYS A 51 3.58 8.82 -7.00
CA LYS A 51 4.16 8.99 -5.66
C LYS A 51 3.82 7.80 -4.75
N ALA A 52 2.56 7.37 -4.74
CA ALA A 52 2.12 6.21 -3.96
C ALA A 52 2.82 4.93 -4.42
N ARG A 53 2.89 4.69 -5.74
CA ARG A 53 3.57 3.52 -6.34
C ARG A 53 5.05 3.48 -5.95
N GLY A 54 5.75 4.61 -6.07
CA GLY A 54 7.16 4.72 -5.66
C GLY A 54 7.39 4.41 -4.17
N PHE A 55 6.47 4.84 -3.31
CA PHE A 55 6.52 4.53 -1.87
C PHE A 55 6.32 3.03 -1.59
N TYR A 56 5.34 2.39 -2.23
CA TYR A 56 5.12 0.95 -2.08
C TYR A 56 6.31 0.13 -2.59
N GLU A 57 6.84 0.46 -3.77
CA GLU A 57 8.03 -0.20 -4.29
C GLU A 57 9.22 -0.06 -3.34
N HIS A 58 9.41 1.11 -2.72
CA HIS A 58 10.47 1.34 -1.75
C HIS A 58 10.29 0.48 -0.49
N ILE A 59 9.07 0.40 0.07
CA ILE A 59 8.78 -0.43 1.24
C ILE A 59 8.95 -1.92 0.95
N ILE A 60 8.47 -2.40 -0.20
CA ILE A 60 8.57 -3.81 -0.57
C ILE A 60 10.05 -4.18 -0.82
N LYS A 61 10.78 -3.33 -1.55
CA LYS A 61 12.22 -3.52 -1.80
C LYS A 61 13.07 -3.39 -0.52
N SER A 62 12.65 -2.60 0.47
CA SER A 62 13.37 -2.51 1.74
C SER A 62 13.07 -3.69 2.67
N LYS A 63 11.83 -4.19 2.69
CA LYS A 63 11.45 -5.41 3.45
C LYS A 63 12.11 -6.69 2.92
N SER A 64 12.47 -6.77 1.64
CA SER A 64 13.26 -7.90 1.13
C SER A 64 14.74 -7.87 1.53
N LYS A 65 15.25 -6.70 1.97
CA LYS A 65 16.62 -6.56 2.52
C LYS A 65 16.67 -6.52 4.05
N GLN A 66 15.56 -6.14 4.69
CA GLN A 66 15.40 -6.15 6.13
C GLN A 66 14.29 -7.13 6.50
N THR A 67 14.59 -8.43 6.49
CA THR A 67 14.04 -9.27 7.55
C THR A 67 14.62 -8.71 8.85
N GLN A 68 13.95 -7.70 9.42
CA GLN A 68 14.10 -7.39 10.82
C GLN A 68 13.78 -8.70 11.54
N GLY A 69 14.83 -9.38 12.01
CA GLY A 69 14.67 -10.44 12.98
C GLY A 69 14.00 -9.80 14.17
N PHE A 70 12.68 -9.95 14.27
CA PHE A 70 12.00 -9.71 15.52
C PHE A 70 12.66 -10.65 16.51
N ASP A 71 13.42 -10.10 17.45
CA ASP A 71 13.86 -10.84 18.61
C ASP A 71 12.58 -11.33 19.30
N ALA A 72 12.34 -12.64 19.26
CA ALA A 72 11.13 -13.27 19.77
C ALA A 72 11.06 -13.25 21.31
N THR A 73 11.80 -12.38 21.98
CA THR A 73 11.80 -12.16 23.43
C THR A 73 10.76 -11.14 23.89
N LEU A 74 9.63 -11.02 23.20
CA LEU A 74 8.39 -10.56 23.82
C LEU A 74 7.95 -11.60 24.88
N ARG A 75 8.65 -11.62 26.02
CA ARG A 75 8.15 -12.21 27.27
C ARG A 75 6.93 -11.37 27.65
N ILE A 76 5.77 -11.83 27.23
CA ILE A 76 4.51 -11.43 27.82
C ILE A 76 4.61 -11.87 29.29
N ASN A 77 4.96 -10.94 30.17
CA ASN A 77 4.81 -11.13 31.61
C ASN A 77 3.31 -11.20 31.88
N TYR A 78 2.76 -12.39 31.70
CA TYR A 78 1.44 -12.74 32.18
C TYR A 78 1.55 -12.71 33.71
N PHE A 79 1.22 -11.56 34.31
CA PHE A 79 1.05 -11.45 35.74
C PHE A 79 -0.06 -12.41 36.13
N SER A 80 0.33 -13.62 36.54
CA SER A 80 -0.58 -14.58 37.16
C SER A 80 -0.97 -13.96 38.49
N ASN A 81 -2.17 -13.39 38.54
CA ASN A 81 -2.79 -12.93 39.77
C ASN A 81 -3.17 -14.17 40.57
N ARG A 82 -2.17 -14.80 41.20
CA ARG A 82 -2.38 -15.81 42.22
C ARG A 82 -2.50 -15.04 43.54
N MET A 83 -3.74 -14.68 43.89
CA MET A 83 -4.07 -14.38 45.28
C MET A 83 -3.84 -15.66 46.08
N GLU A 84 -2.60 -15.84 46.55
CA GLU A 84 -2.32 -16.72 47.69
C GLU A 84 -2.93 -16.04 48.91
N ASN A 85 -4.13 -16.49 49.28
CA ASN A 85 -4.68 -16.23 50.60
C ASN A 85 -3.75 -16.88 51.63
N THR A 86 -2.86 -16.05 52.17
CA THR A 86 -2.37 -16.03 53.56
C THR A 86 -2.51 -17.33 54.35
N VAL A 87 -1.40 -18.05 54.48
CA VAL A 87 -1.10 -18.89 55.64
C VAL A 87 -0.79 -17.97 56.82
N LEU A 88 -1.53 -18.11 57.91
CA LEU A 88 -1.08 -17.76 59.25
C LEU A 88 -1.59 -18.84 60.21
N GLU A 89 -0.90 -19.98 60.23
CA GLU A 89 -0.82 -20.82 61.43
C GLU A 89 -0.05 -20.03 62.49
N LYS A 90 -0.66 -19.84 63.66
CA LYS A 90 0.07 -19.58 64.91
C LYS A 90 -0.62 -20.27 66.09
N VAL A 91 0.13 -21.25 66.61
CA VAL A 91 0.21 -21.81 67.98
C VAL A 91 -0.89 -22.77 68.41
#